data_AF-A0A2E6QEP2-F1
#
_entry.id   AF-A0A2E6QEP2-F1
#
_cell.length_a   1.000
_cell.length_b   1.000
_cell.length_c   1.000
_cell.angle_alpha   90.00
_cell.angle_beta   90.00
_cell.angle_gamma   90.00
#
_symmetry.space_group_name_H-M   'P 1'
#
loop_
_entity.id
_entity.type
_entity.pdbx_description
1 polymer ?
#
loop_
_entity_poly.entity_id
_entity_poly.type
_entity_poly.pdbx_seq_one_letter_code
_entity_poly.pdbx_strand_id
1 'polypeptide(L)'
;IWEQAAGGRHFVVGSSGVGYALTAHWRDAGIIGDEMAVPGRIEPVRQILVVSGSASPITAGQIEWAAQNGFDCLRAPTEDLVQPETVDAARERIKEQALRSLAAGNSVVVYSASGSDDPRIRATRERLAAISGTNAGNTARVLGRQLGRLARELLAASGLRRAVIAGGDTSSYATQELGLYGLEMCAELTPGAPLCRGHAEDPRIDGLEIALKGGQMGGPDYFGRARGG
;
A
#
# COMPACT_ATOMS: atom_id res chain seq x y z
N ILE A 1 23.15 22.37 -16.22
CA ILE A 1 23.42 21.87 -14.85
C ILE A 1 24.90 21.49 -14.70
N TRP A 2 25.42 20.60 -15.55
CA TRP A 2 26.79 20.05 -15.43
C TRP A 2 27.89 21.09 -15.66
N GLU A 3 27.73 21.93 -16.69
CA GLU A 3 28.66 23.03 -16.99
C GLU A 3 28.76 24.02 -15.83
N GLN A 4 27.64 24.31 -15.16
CA GLN A 4 27.64 25.19 -13.99
C GLN A 4 28.19 24.49 -12.75
N ALA A 5 27.97 23.17 -12.62
CA ALA A 5 28.50 22.35 -11.53
C ALA A 5 30.04 22.29 -11.49
N ALA A 6 30.72 22.46 -12.63
CA ALA A 6 32.16 22.56 -12.67
C ALA A 6 32.73 23.79 -11.93
N GLY A 7 31.92 24.84 -11.74
CA GLY A 7 32.31 26.09 -11.09
C GLY A 7 32.01 26.19 -9.60
N GLY A 8 31.37 25.19 -8.97
CA GLY A 8 30.98 25.25 -7.56
C GLY A 8 29.96 24.19 -7.15
N ARG A 9 29.51 24.21 -5.89
CA ARG A 9 28.46 23.31 -5.41
C ARG A 9 27.08 23.87 -5.77
N HIS A 10 26.23 23.04 -6.36
CA HIS A 10 24.87 23.44 -6.74
C HIS A 10 23.83 22.53 -6.08
N PHE A 11 22.68 23.12 -5.79
CA PHE A 11 21.49 22.43 -5.32
C PHE A 11 20.44 22.48 -6.44
N VAL A 12 19.86 21.32 -6.79
CA VAL A 12 18.88 21.21 -7.88
C VAL A 12 17.56 20.71 -7.30
N VAL A 13 16.46 21.33 -7.74
CA VAL A 13 15.09 20.95 -7.41
C VAL A 13 14.31 20.70 -8.69
N GLY A 14 13.59 19.59 -8.75
CA GLY A 14 12.68 19.28 -9.86
C GLY A 14 11.98 17.95 -9.68
N SER A 15 11.22 17.54 -10.69
CA SER A 15 10.52 16.25 -10.70
C SER A 15 11.50 15.07 -10.87
N SER A 16 10.96 13.85 -10.97
CA SER A 16 11.74 12.66 -11.34
C SER A 16 12.55 12.83 -12.64
N GLY A 17 12.13 13.73 -13.54
CA GLY A 17 12.87 14.11 -14.74
C GLY A 17 14.30 14.57 -14.46
N VAL A 18 14.53 15.27 -13.35
CA VAL A 18 15.88 15.68 -12.93
C VAL A 18 16.73 14.45 -12.57
N GLY A 19 16.16 13.49 -11.85
CA GLY A 19 16.83 12.23 -11.52
C GLY A 19 17.20 11.43 -12.77
N TYR A 20 16.31 11.35 -13.76
CA TYR A 20 16.60 10.71 -15.04
C TYR A 20 17.74 11.40 -15.79
N ALA A 21 17.74 12.74 -15.88
CA ALA A 21 18.81 13.48 -16.54
C ALA A 21 20.16 13.35 -15.83
N LEU A 22 20.17 13.38 -14.48
CA LEU A 22 21.36 13.16 -13.66
C LEU A 22 21.97 11.79 -13.92
N THR A 23 21.15 10.73 -13.81
CA THR A 23 21.62 9.35 -13.98
C THR A 23 22.07 9.07 -15.41
N ALA A 24 21.40 9.64 -16.42
CA ALA A 24 21.85 9.54 -17.81
C ALA A 24 23.22 10.19 -18.02
N HIS A 25 23.42 11.42 -17.51
CA HIS A 25 24.71 12.10 -17.62
C HIS A 25 25.83 11.36 -16.85
N TRP A 26 25.56 10.85 -15.66
CA TRP A 26 26.56 10.11 -14.89
C TRP A 26 26.98 8.78 -15.55
N ARG A 27 26.09 8.12 -16.30
CA ARG A 27 26.47 6.98 -17.14
C ARG A 27 27.37 7.39 -18.29
N ASP A 28 26.97 8.42 -19.04
CA ASP A 28 27.76 8.96 -20.16
C ASP A 28 29.16 9.43 -19.72
N ALA A 29 29.26 10.00 -18.52
CA ALA A 29 30.52 10.42 -17.91
C ALA A 29 31.31 9.29 -17.22
N GLY A 30 30.80 8.05 -17.19
CA GLY A 30 31.45 6.90 -16.54
C GLY A 30 31.54 6.99 -15.01
N ILE A 31 30.74 7.84 -14.37
CA ILE A 31 30.70 8.00 -12.90
C ILE A 31 29.94 6.84 -12.25
N ILE A 32 28.90 6.35 -12.92
CA ILE A 32 28.17 5.14 -12.54
C ILE A 32 28.24 4.14 -13.69
N GLY A 33 28.21 2.85 -13.38
CA GLY A 33 28.21 1.80 -14.39
C GLY A 33 26.92 1.73 -15.21
N ASP A 34 26.98 0.99 -16.32
CA ASP A 34 25.84 0.70 -17.19
C ASP A 34 24.88 -0.32 -16.60
N GLU A 35 25.30 -1.08 -15.59
CA GLU A 35 24.44 -2.00 -14.87
C GLU A 35 23.39 -1.22 -14.08
N MET A 36 22.17 -1.15 -14.62
CA MET A 36 21.01 -1.07 -13.75
C MET A 36 20.95 -2.37 -12.96
N ALA A 37 20.89 -2.28 -11.63
CA ALA A 37 20.39 -3.39 -10.84
C ALA A 37 19.04 -3.78 -11.44
N VAL A 38 19.00 -4.90 -12.16
CA VAL A 38 17.77 -5.39 -12.77
C VAL A 38 16.87 -5.72 -11.58
N PRO A 39 15.71 -5.07 -11.44
CA PRO A 39 14.77 -5.44 -10.40
C PRO A 39 14.51 -6.95 -10.55
N GLY A 40 14.65 -7.69 -9.46
CA GLY A 40 14.47 -9.13 -9.45
C GLY A 40 13.10 -9.52 -10.01
N ARG A 41 12.98 -10.78 -10.43
CA ARG A 41 11.68 -11.32 -10.79
C ARG A 41 10.80 -11.40 -9.53
N ILE A 42 9.50 -11.16 -9.70
CA ILE A 42 8.54 -11.40 -8.62
C ILE A 42 8.36 -12.91 -8.50
N GLU A 43 8.99 -13.49 -7.49
CA GLU A 43 8.80 -14.90 -7.18
C GLU A 43 7.38 -15.14 -6.64
N PRO A 44 6.68 -16.18 -7.10
CA PRO A 44 5.32 -16.46 -6.68
C PRO A 44 5.27 -16.85 -5.20
N VAL A 45 4.29 -16.30 -4.49
CA VAL A 45 3.96 -16.68 -3.12
C VAL A 45 2.54 -17.24 -3.06
N ARG A 46 2.31 -18.16 -2.13
CA ARG A 46 1.01 -18.83 -1.99
C ARG A 46 -0.12 -17.85 -1.68
N GLN A 47 0.12 -16.91 -0.78
CA GLN A 47 -0.90 -15.97 -0.27
C GLN A 47 -0.29 -14.60 -0.02
N ILE A 48 -1.10 -13.55 -0.24
CA ILE A 48 -0.76 -12.18 0.13
C ILE A 48 -1.91 -11.52 0.89
N LEU A 49 -1.59 -10.45 1.62
CA LEU A 49 -2.56 -9.55 2.20
C LEU A 49 -2.67 -8.27 1.36
N VAL A 50 -3.87 -7.88 0.96
CA VAL A 50 -4.13 -6.58 0.36
C VAL A 50 -4.99 -5.76 1.32
N VAL A 51 -4.59 -4.50 1.58
CA VAL A 51 -5.39 -3.55 2.34
C VAL A 51 -5.61 -2.29 1.51
N SER A 52 -6.87 -1.95 1.25
CA SER A 52 -7.24 -0.83 0.39
C SER A 52 -8.09 0.19 1.13
N GLY A 53 -7.62 1.42 1.21
CA GLY A 53 -8.43 2.57 1.61
C GLY A 53 -8.89 3.43 0.44
N SER A 54 -8.59 3.02 -0.80
CA SER A 54 -8.86 3.81 -2.00
C SER A 54 -10.31 3.68 -2.48
N ALA A 55 -10.93 4.81 -2.77
CA ALA A 55 -12.22 4.91 -3.45
C ALA A 55 -12.09 5.07 -4.98
N SER A 56 -10.92 4.77 -5.56
CA SER A 56 -10.71 4.91 -7.00
C SER A 56 -11.46 3.83 -7.80
N PRO A 57 -12.05 4.16 -8.97
CA PRO A 57 -12.58 3.16 -9.91
C PRO A 57 -11.54 2.12 -10.35
N ILE A 58 -10.27 2.52 -10.53
CA ILE A 58 -9.19 1.59 -10.87
C ILE A 58 -9.01 0.55 -9.75
N THR A 59 -9.02 1.00 -8.49
CA THR A 59 -8.88 0.08 -7.37
C THR A 59 -10.13 -0.77 -7.16
N ALA A 60 -11.33 -0.26 -7.46
CA ALA A 60 -12.56 -1.06 -7.48
C ALA A 60 -12.46 -2.22 -8.48
N GLY A 61 -12.03 -1.94 -9.72
CA GLY A 61 -11.82 -2.99 -10.72
C GLY A 61 -10.76 -4.01 -10.33
N GLN A 62 -9.72 -3.60 -9.60
CA GLN A 62 -8.71 -4.53 -9.05
C GLN A 62 -9.28 -5.44 -7.95
N ILE A 63 -10.19 -4.93 -7.12
CA ILE A 63 -10.90 -5.72 -6.09
C ILE A 63 -11.86 -6.71 -6.76
N GLU A 64 -12.58 -6.29 -7.80
CA GLU A 64 -13.46 -7.15 -8.59
C GLU A 64 -12.69 -8.27 -9.28
N TRP A 65 -11.57 -7.93 -9.92
CA TRP A 65 -10.67 -8.92 -10.52
C TRP A 65 -10.17 -9.92 -9.46
N ALA A 66 -9.73 -9.43 -8.30
CA ALA A 66 -9.22 -10.28 -7.22
C ALA A 66 -10.27 -11.28 -6.72
N ALA A 67 -11.53 -10.85 -6.56
CA ALA A 67 -12.64 -11.71 -6.14
C ALA A 67 -12.86 -12.90 -7.10
N GLN A 68 -12.48 -12.76 -8.38
CA GLN A 68 -12.59 -13.79 -9.40
C GLN A 68 -11.32 -14.65 -9.52
N ASN A 69 -10.24 -14.32 -8.81
CA ASN A 69 -8.89 -14.88 -8.99
C ASN A 69 -8.25 -15.42 -7.70
N GLY A 70 -9.08 -15.98 -6.81
CA GLY A 70 -8.63 -16.66 -5.59
C GLY A 70 -8.30 -15.72 -4.43
N PHE A 71 -8.93 -14.55 -4.38
CA PHE A 71 -8.91 -13.66 -3.23
C PHE A 71 -10.29 -13.61 -2.58
N ASP A 72 -10.32 -13.67 -1.26
CA ASP A 72 -11.51 -13.31 -0.49
C ASP A 72 -11.48 -11.81 -0.21
N CYS A 73 -12.46 -11.10 -0.77
CA CYS A 73 -12.61 -9.66 -0.62
C CYS A 73 -13.54 -9.34 0.56
N LEU A 74 -12.96 -8.89 1.66
CA LEU A 74 -13.64 -8.56 2.90
C LEU A 74 -13.81 -7.04 3.04
N ARG A 75 -15.06 -6.60 3.11
CA ARG A 75 -15.37 -5.18 3.31
C ARG A 75 -15.15 -4.80 4.76
N ALA A 76 -14.31 -3.79 4.99
CA ALA A 76 -14.08 -3.25 6.33
C ALA A 76 -15.35 -2.54 6.84
N PRO A 77 -15.74 -2.72 8.12
CA PRO A 77 -16.85 -2.01 8.74
C PRO A 77 -16.43 -0.57 9.10
N THR A 78 -16.27 0.28 8.09
CA THR A 78 -15.62 1.59 8.22
C THR A 78 -16.33 2.54 9.17
N GLU A 79 -17.66 2.47 9.25
CA GLU A 79 -18.46 3.25 10.19
C GLU A 79 -18.15 2.92 11.64
N ASP A 80 -17.86 1.66 11.94
CA ASP A 80 -17.50 1.23 13.29
C ASP A 80 -16.02 1.50 13.58
N LEU A 81 -15.15 1.36 12.57
CA LEU A 81 -13.71 1.63 12.72
C LEU A 81 -13.40 3.10 13.03
N VAL A 82 -14.33 4.02 12.79
CA VAL A 82 -14.18 5.45 13.10
C VAL A 82 -14.87 5.88 14.40
N GLN A 83 -15.40 4.96 15.20
CA GLN A 83 -16.07 5.26 16.48
C GLN A 83 -15.29 4.64 17.65
N PRO A 84 -14.95 5.42 18.70
CA PRO A 84 -14.23 4.91 19.87
C PRO A 84 -14.90 3.71 20.55
N GLU A 85 -16.23 3.65 20.54
CA GLU A 85 -17.01 2.64 21.25
C GLU A 85 -17.05 1.29 20.52
N THR A 86 -16.85 1.28 19.21
CA THR A 86 -16.99 0.07 18.38
C THR A 86 -15.72 -0.33 17.65
N VAL A 87 -14.70 0.53 17.60
CA VAL A 87 -13.47 0.32 16.82
C VAL A 87 -12.76 -0.99 17.14
N ASP A 88 -12.62 -1.37 18.41
CA ASP A 88 -11.90 -2.57 18.79
C ASP A 88 -12.68 -3.84 18.41
N ALA A 89 -13.98 -3.88 18.73
CA ALA A 89 -14.84 -5.00 18.34
C ALA A 89 -14.93 -5.16 16.81
N ALA A 90 -14.96 -4.04 16.08
CA ALA A 90 -14.98 -4.03 14.62
C ALA A 90 -13.66 -4.54 14.02
N ARG A 91 -12.51 -4.10 14.56
CA ARG A 91 -11.18 -4.54 14.14
C ARG A 91 -10.97 -6.02 14.42
N GLU A 92 -11.34 -6.51 15.60
CA GLU A 92 -11.26 -7.94 15.94
C GLU A 92 -12.12 -8.79 14.99
N ARG A 93 -13.37 -8.38 14.74
CA ARG A 93 -14.28 -9.12 13.85
C ARG A 93 -13.74 -9.28 12.44
N ILE A 94 -13.24 -8.21 11.83
CA ILE A 94 -12.69 -8.27 10.47
C ILE A 94 -11.36 -9.03 10.45
N LYS A 95 -10.54 -8.92 11.50
CA LYS A 95 -9.31 -9.67 11.66
C LYS A 95 -9.58 -11.18 11.69
N GLU A 96 -10.53 -11.63 12.50
CA GLU A 96 -10.90 -13.04 12.58
C GLU A 96 -11.43 -13.58 11.25
N GLN A 97 -12.24 -12.79 10.52
CA GLN A 97 -12.71 -13.17 9.18
C GLN A 97 -11.55 -13.34 8.21
N ALA A 98 -10.62 -12.39 8.19
CA ALA A 98 -9.42 -12.45 7.36
C ALA A 98 -8.54 -13.66 7.72
N LEU A 99 -8.30 -13.91 9.01
CA LEU A 99 -7.50 -15.05 9.46
C LEU A 99 -8.13 -16.39 9.08
N ARG A 100 -9.47 -16.53 9.14
CA ARG A 100 -10.17 -17.73 8.67
C ARG A 100 -9.96 -17.95 7.17
N SER A 101 -10.08 -16.90 6.37
CA SER A 101 -9.83 -16.97 4.92
C SER A 101 -8.36 -17.34 4.61
N LEU A 102 -7.41 -16.72 5.31
CA LEU A 102 -5.99 -17.06 5.20
C LEU A 102 -5.73 -18.52 5.59
N ALA A 103 -6.35 -19.02 6.66
CA ALA A 103 -6.23 -20.42 7.06
C ALA A 103 -6.80 -21.40 6.01
N ALA A 104 -7.80 -20.99 5.24
CA ALA A 104 -8.35 -21.75 4.12
C ALA A 104 -7.45 -21.74 2.87
N GLY A 105 -6.37 -20.95 2.86
CA GLY A 105 -5.41 -20.87 1.76
C GLY A 105 -5.67 -19.76 0.75
N ASN A 106 -6.67 -18.91 0.98
CA ASN A 106 -7.00 -17.79 0.09
C ASN A 106 -6.10 -16.58 0.36
N SER A 107 -5.85 -15.77 -0.66
CA SER A 107 -5.34 -14.40 -0.42
C SER A 107 -6.50 -13.53 0.07
N VAL A 108 -6.22 -12.49 0.86
CA VAL A 108 -7.28 -11.63 1.42
C VAL A 108 -7.13 -10.21 0.93
N VAL A 109 -8.25 -9.60 0.55
CA VAL A 109 -8.37 -8.16 0.33
C VAL A 109 -9.27 -7.57 1.39
N VAL A 110 -8.74 -6.74 2.29
CA VAL A 110 -9.56 -5.89 3.18
C VAL A 110 -9.69 -4.51 2.57
N TYR A 111 -10.92 -4.04 2.32
CA TYR A 111 -11.13 -2.78 1.62
C TYR A 111 -12.20 -1.89 2.28
N SER A 112 -11.99 -0.58 2.26
CA SER A 112 -12.93 0.41 2.82
C SER A 112 -14.05 0.81 1.86
N ALA A 113 -13.75 0.88 0.57
CA ALA A 113 -14.65 1.37 -0.48
C ALA A 113 -14.36 0.68 -1.81
N SER A 114 -15.38 0.58 -2.66
CA SER A 114 -15.29 0.07 -4.02
C SER A 114 -15.84 1.11 -5.00
N GLY A 115 -15.01 2.11 -5.32
CA GLY A 115 -15.36 3.22 -6.20
C GLY A 115 -15.79 4.47 -5.44
N SER A 116 -15.92 5.58 -6.18
CA SER A 116 -16.13 6.92 -5.62
C SER A 116 -17.55 7.12 -5.08
N ASP A 117 -18.50 6.38 -5.62
CA ASP A 117 -19.93 6.47 -5.30
C ASP A 117 -20.36 5.46 -4.21
N ASP A 118 -19.39 4.80 -3.58
CA ASP A 118 -19.67 3.84 -2.51
C ASP A 118 -20.36 4.57 -1.33
N PRO A 119 -21.61 4.18 -0.96
CA PRO A 119 -22.38 4.88 0.07
C PRO A 119 -21.69 4.85 1.44
N ARG A 120 -20.79 3.89 1.68
CA ARG A 120 -20.00 3.79 2.92
C ARG A 120 -19.07 4.98 3.12
N ILE A 121 -18.61 5.62 2.04
CA ILE A 121 -17.77 6.81 2.13
C ILE A 121 -18.53 7.93 2.85
N ARG A 122 -19.79 8.15 2.46
CA ARG A 122 -20.66 9.15 3.09
C ARG A 122 -20.99 8.76 4.53
N ALA A 123 -21.44 7.53 4.75
CA ALA A 123 -21.82 7.05 6.09
C ALA A 123 -20.66 7.13 7.10
N THR A 124 -19.43 6.78 6.68
CA THR A 124 -18.23 6.87 7.52
C THR A 124 -17.89 8.31 7.88
N ARG A 125 -18.00 9.24 6.91
CA ARG A 125 -17.77 10.66 7.15
C ARG A 125 -18.79 11.24 8.13
N GLU A 126 -20.06 10.89 7.98
CA GLU A 126 -21.15 11.32 8.87
C GLU A 126 -20.89 10.81 10.30
N ARG A 127 -20.53 9.54 10.47
CA ARG A 127 -20.16 8.95 11.77
C ARG A 127 -18.98 9.65 12.43
N LEU A 128 -17.91 9.91 11.67
CA LEU A 128 -16.73 10.59 12.21
C LEU A 128 -17.02 12.06 12.57
N ALA A 129 -17.81 12.75 11.75
CA ALA A 129 -18.18 14.15 11.99
C ALA A 129 -18.99 14.32 13.28
N ALA A 130 -19.82 13.33 13.65
CA ALA A 130 -20.59 13.34 14.88
C ALA A 130 -19.72 13.37 16.15
N ILE A 131 -18.46 12.90 16.06
CA ILE A 131 -17.53 12.85 17.21
C ILE A 131 -16.48 13.96 17.15
N SER A 132 -16.01 14.31 15.95
CA SER A 132 -14.79 15.12 15.78
C SER A 132 -15.02 16.53 15.24
N GLY A 133 -16.27 16.88 14.90
CA GLY A 133 -16.54 18.01 14.02
C GLY A 133 -16.16 17.73 12.55
N THR A 134 -16.61 18.58 11.63
CA THR A 134 -16.47 18.40 10.18
C THR A 134 -15.03 18.58 9.70
N ASN A 135 -14.32 17.51 9.35
CA ASN A 135 -13.13 17.63 8.50
C ASN A 135 -12.79 16.34 7.72
N ALA A 136 -12.76 16.43 6.39
CA ALA A 136 -12.48 15.29 5.50
C ALA A 136 -11.05 14.73 5.69
N GLY A 137 -10.07 15.58 5.99
CA GLY A 137 -8.69 15.17 6.28
C GLY A 137 -8.58 14.27 7.53
N ASN A 138 -9.56 14.34 8.43
CA ASN A 138 -9.60 13.47 9.59
C ASN A 138 -10.00 12.03 9.22
N THR A 139 -10.84 11.85 8.19
CA THR A 139 -11.31 10.51 7.77
C THR A 139 -10.18 9.67 7.23
N ALA A 140 -9.39 10.20 6.29
CA ALA A 140 -8.25 9.49 5.72
C ALA A 140 -7.23 9.09 6.79
N ARG A 141 -6.96 9.99 7.76
CA ARG A 141 -6.09 9.74 8.90
C ARG A 141 -6.59 8.65 9.83
N VAL A 142 -7.83 8.76 10.32
CA VAL A 142 -8.39 7.80 11.28
C VAL A 142 -8.51 6.44 10.62
N LEU A 143 -9.13 6.37 9.44
CA LEU A 143 -9.34 5.11 8.75
C LEU A 143 -8.04 4.50 8.26
N GLY A 144 -7.11 5.31 7.73
CA GLY A 144 -5.79 4.86 7.29
C GLY A 144 -4.99 4.24 8.44
N ARG A 145 -5.04 4.81 9.64
CA ARG A 145 -4.42 4.22 10.83
C ARG A 145 -5.07 2.91 11.24
N GLN A 146 -6.40 2.83 11.25
CA GLN A 146 -7.08 1.58 11.61
C GLN A 146 -6.81 0.45 10.61
N LEU A 147 -6.79 0.76 9.32
CA LEU A 147 -6.41 -0.18 8.27
C LEU A 147 -4.93 -0.60 8.39
N GLY A 148 -4.04 0.33 8.72
CA GLY A 148 -2.63 0.05 8.98
C GLY A 148 -2.42 -0.88 10.19
N ARG A 149 -3.12 -0.63 11.29
CA ARG A 149 -3.10 -1.50 12.48
C ARG A 149 -3.62 -2.89 12.17
N LEU A 150 -4.74 -2.98 11.47
CA LEU A 150 -5.29 -4.24 11.01
C LEU A 150 -4.27 -4.99 10.12
N ALA A 151 -3.59 -4.31 9.21
CA ALA A 151 -2.56 -4.91 8.38
C ALA A 151 -1.42 -5.48 9.23
N ARG A 152 -0.92 -4.71 10.19
CA ARG A 152 0.13 -5.16 11.12
C ARG A 152 -0.29 -6.38 11.93
N GLU A 153 -1.49 -6.35 12.50
CA GLU A 153 -2.05 -7.46 13.30
C GLU A 153 -2.21 -8.72 12.45
N LEU A 154 -2.72 -8.59 11.22
CA LEU A 154 -2.89 -9.72 10.30
C LEU A 154 -1.56 -10.31 9.86
N LEU A 155 -0.57 -9.48 9.50
CA LEU A 155 0.77 -9.95 9.11
C LEU A 155 1.45 -10.68 10.27
N ALA A 156 1.39 -10.10 11.47
CA ALA A 156 1.98 -10.72 12.66
C ALA A 156 1.31 -12.05 13.04
N ALA A 157 -0.03 -12.15 12.91
CA ALA A 157 -0.78 -13.35 13.27
C ALA A 157 -0.72 -14.46 12.21
N SER A 158 -0.65 -14.10 10.93
CA SER A 158 -0.61 -15.07 9.82
C SER A 158 0.80 -15.49 9.41
N GLY A 159 1.82 -14.70 9.77
CA GLY A 159 3.20 -14.91 9.30
C GLY A 159 3.40 -14.60 7.81
N LEU A 160 2.40 -13.99 7.14
CA LEU A 160 2.54 -13.58 5.75
C LEU A 160 3.69 -12.59 5.57
N ARG A 161 4.45 -12.79 4.50
CA ARG A 161 5.64 -11.99 4.17
C ARG A 161 5.46 -11.10 2.95
N ARG A 162 4.25 -11.04 2.39
CA ARG A 162 3.95 -10.17 1.25
C ARG A 162 2.60 -9.46 1.39
N ALA A 163 2.61 -8.14 1.18
CA ALA A 163 1.43 -7.30 1.27
C ALA A 163 1.32 -6.24 0.15
N VAL A 164 0.10 -5.76 -0.10
CA VAL A 164 -0.17 -4.60 -0.94
C VAL A 164 -1.02 -3.60 -0.15
N ILE A 165 -0.61 -2.34 -0.13
CA ILE A 165 -1.42 -1.24 0.40
C ILE A 165 -1.85 -0.33 -0.75
N ALA A 166 -3.16 -0.13 -0.86
CA ALA A 166 -3.78 0.63 -1.94
C ALA A 166 -4.46 1.91 -1.43
N GLY A 167 -4.07 3.04 -2.02
CA GLY A 167 -4.51 4.39 -1.65
C GLY A 167 -3.34 5.22 -1.11
N GLY A 168 -3.23 6.48 -1.54
CA GLY A 168 -2.11 7.35 -1.17
C GLY A 168 -2.03 7.61 0.33
N ASP A 169 -3.13 8.12 0.91
CA ASP A 169 -3.20 8.35 2.36
C ASP A 169 -3.08 7.05 3.16
N THR A 170 -3.76 5.99 2.69
CA THR A 170 -3.70 4.67 3.32
C THR A 170 -2.29 4.11 3.36
N SER A 171 -1.53 4.26 2.27
CA SER A 171 -0.13 3.84 2.21
C SER A 171 0.71 4.59 3.23
N SER A 172 0.54 5.91 3.33
CA SER A 172 1.26 6.74 4.31
C SER A 172 0.99 6.29 5.75
N TYR A 173 -0.27 6.12 6.14
CA TYR A 173 -0.62 5.72 7.51
C TYR A 173 -0.31 4.25 7.80
N ALA A 174 -0.49 3.34 6.83
CA ALA A 174 -0.16 1.93 7.01
C ALA A 174 1.34 1.72 7.19
N THR A 175 2.18 2.43 6.42
CA THR A 175 3.64 2.38 6.55
C THR A 175 4.09 2.81 7.95
N GLN A 176 3.44 3.85 8.51
CA GLN A 176 3.68 4.30 9.89
C GLN A 176 3.25 3.26 10.93
N GLU A 177 2.05 2.69 10.81
CA GLU A 177 1.54 1.71 11.78
C GLU A 177 2.33 0.39 11.73
N LEU A 178 2.83 0.00 10.55
CA LEU A 178 3.76 -1.13 10.35
C LEU A 178 5.14 -0.87 10.95
N GLY A 179 5.52 0.39 11.19
CA GLY A 179 6.83 0.76 11.70
C GLY A 179 7.95 0.66 10.66
N LEU A 180 7.62 0.84 9.38
CA LEU A 180 8.59 0.83 8.29
C LEU A 180 9.35 2.16 8.26
N TYR A 181 10.68 2.12 8.34
CA TYR A 181 11.55 3.30 8.23
C TYR A 181 12.25 3.40 6.87
N GLY A 182 12.24 2.31 6.09
CA GLY A 182 12.91 2.26 4.79
C GLY A 182 12.23 1.29 3.83
N LEU A 183 12.39 1.55 2.53
CA LEU A 183 11.93 0.69 1.44
C LEU A 183 13.07 0.51 0.44
N GLU A 184 13.37 -0.74 0.09
CA GLU A 184 14.30 -1.11 -0.96
C GLU A 184 13.52 -1.70 -2.14
N MET A 185 13.65 -1.15 -3.34
CA MET A 185 12.95 -1.67 -4.50
C MET A 185 13.49 -3.07 -4.87
N CYS A 186 12.62 -4.08 -4.90
CA CYS A 186 12.98 -5.45 -5.23
C CYS A 186 12.63 -5.82 -6.67
N ALA A 187 11.43 -5.44 -7.13
CA ALA A 187 10.92 -5.86 -8.43
C ALA A 187 9.95 -4.82 -9.01
N GLU A 188 9.87 -4.73 -10.33
CA GLU A 188 8.90 -3.87 -10.99
C GLU A 188 7.53 -4.56 -11.09
N LEU A 189 6.50 -3.91 -10.53
CA LEU A 189 5.10 -4.30 -10.70
C LEU A 189 4.44 -3.39 -11.74
N THR A 190 4.40 -2.10 -11.46
CA THR A 190 3.94 -1.10 -12.42
C THR A 190 4.76 0.18 -12.21
N PRO A 191 4.89 1.05 -13.22
CA PRO A 191 5.54 2.35 -13.04
C PRO A 191 4.93 3.13 -11.87
N GLY A 192 5.77 3.50 -10.90
CA GLY A 192 5.36 4.26 -9.71
C GLY A 192 4.78 3.45 -8.55
N ALA A 193 4.62 2.12 -8.69
CA ALA A 193 4.27 1.24 -7.58
C ALA A 193 4.98 -0.12 -7.75
N PRO A 194 6.28 -0.20 -7.41
CA PRO A 194 7.04 -1.44 -7.43
C PRO A 194 6.74 -2.32 -6.20
N LEU A 195 7.26 -3.55 -6.22
CA LEU A 195 7.39 -4.36 -5.02
C LEU A 195 8.69 -3.97 -4.31
N CYS A 196 8.60 -3.65 -3.02
CA CYS A 196 9.73 -3.27 -2.19
C CYS A 196 9.92 -4.25 -1.03
N ARG A 197 11.13 -4.33 -0.50
CA ARG A 197 11.41 -4.86 0.82
C ARG A 197 11.32 -3.73 1.84
N GLY A 198 10.50 -3.91 2.85
CA GLY A 198 10.35 -2.99 3.97
C GLY A 198 11.34 -3.27 5.08
N HIS A 199 11.93 -2.21 5.62
CA HIS A 199 12.83 -2.26 6.77
C HIS A 199 12.13 -1.74 8.03
N ALA A 200 12.18 -2.51 9.11
CA ALA A 200 11.56 -2.19 10.40
C ALA A 200 12.42 -2.67 11.57
N GLU A 201 12.18 -2.13 12.77
CA GLU A 201 12.80 -2.64 14.00
C GLU A 201 12.11 -3.91 14.51
N ASP A 202 10.82 -4.08 14.23
CA ASP A 202 10.03 -5.25 14.62
C ASP A 202 10.38 -6.43 13.70
N PRO A 203 11.01 -7.52 14.19
CA PRO A 203 11.46 -8.64 13.34
C PRO A 203 10.32 -9.36 12.61
N ARG A 204 9.08 -9.20 13.08
CA ARG A 204 7.89 -9.76 12.41
C ARG A 204 7.54 -9.01 11.13
N ILE A 205 7.94 -7.75 11.03
CA ILE A 205 7.68 -6.85 9.88
C ILE A 205 8.96 -6.62 9.06
N ASP A 206 10.14 -6.64 9.69
CA ASP A 206 11.39 -6.43 8.98
C ASP A 206 11.58 -7.46 7.86
N GLY A 207 11.90 -6.96 6.66
CA GLY A 207 12.00 -7.75 5.44
C GLY A 207 10.65 -8.14 4.82
N LEU A 208 9.54 -7.47 5.18
CA LEU A 208 8.25 -7.64 4.52
C LEU A 208 8.35 -7.19 3.06
N GLU A 209 7.89 -8.01 2.12
CA GLU A 209 7.70 -7.56 0.74
C GLU A 209 6.38 -6.78 0.65
N ILE A 210 6.44 -5.51 0.27
CA ILE A 210 5.30 -4.61 0.28
C ILE A 210 5.25 -3.78 -1.00
N ALA A 211 4.08 -3.71 -1.61
CA ALA A 211 3.80 -2.77 -2.69
C ALA A 211 2.86 -1.67 -2.19
N LEU A 212 3.30 -0.42 -2.31
CA LEU A 212 2.50 0.76 -1.97
C LEU A 212 2.04 1.41 -3.28
N LYS A 213 0.72 1.54 -3.48
CA LYS A 213 0.19 2.13 -4.72
C LYS A 213 -0.81 3.25 -4.45
N GLY A 214 -0.76 4.27 -5.30
CA GLY A 214 -1.84 5.23 -5.44
C GLY A 214 -3.13 4.58 -5.96
N GLY A 215 -4.27 5.26 -5.76
CA GLY A 215 -5.56 4.74 -6.20
C GLY A 215 -5.68 4.56 -7.72
N GLN A 216 -4.88 5.30 -8.49
CA GLN A 216 -4.91 5.34 -9.96
C GLN A 216 -3.79 4.50 -10.62
N MET A 217 -3.09 3.67 -9.85
CA MET A 217 -1.93 2.92 -10.32
C MET A 217 -2.27 1.44 -10.55
N GLY A 218 -1.64 0.85 -11.58
CA GLY A 218 -1.69 -0.58 -11.88
C GLY A 218 -2.88 -0.99 -12.78
N GLY A 219 -2.70 -2.11 -13.48
CA GLY A 219 -3.78 -2.76 -14.24
C GLY A 219 -4.78 -3.50 -13.36
N PRO A 220 -5.83 -4.10 -13.94
CA PRO A 220 -6.85 -4.85 -13.20
C PRO A 220 -6.28 -6.03 -12.39
N ASP A 221 -5.22 -6.66 -12.89
CA ASP A 221 -4.57 -7.84 -12.30
C ASP A 221 -3.46 -7.49 -11.29
N TYR A 222 -3.32 -6.22 -10.89
CA TYR A 222 -2.20 -5.75 -10.07
C TYR A 222 -1.97 -6.59 -8.79
N PHE A 223 -3.04 -7.00 -8.11
CA PHE A 223 -2.95 -7.82 -6.90
C PHE A 223 -2.46 -9.26 -7.20
N GLY A 224 -2.87 -9.85 -8.32
CA GLY A 224 -2.35 -11.15 -8.79
C GLY A 224 -0.88 -11.07 -9.19
N ARG A 225 -0.50 -10.01 -9.91
CA ARG A 225 0.90 -9.75 -10.25
C ARG A 225 1.78 -9.60 -9.02
N ALA A 226 1.29 -8.93 -7.96
CA ALA A 226 2.00 -8.84 -6.67
C ALA A 226 2.15 -10.20 -5.99
N ARG A 227 1.17 -11.11 -6.12
CA ARG A 227 1.29 -12.50 -5.67
C ARG A 227 2.31 -13.30 -6.50
N GLY A 228 2.62 -12.87 -7.72
CA GLY A 228 3.53 -13.52 -8.67
C GLY A 228 2.84 -14.44 -9.68
N GLY A 229 1.53 -14.25 -9.88
CA GLY A 229 0.65 -15.05 -10.74
C GLY A 229 -0.81 -14.74 -10.46
#